data_AF-A0A7J2RHV4-F1
#
_entry.id   AF-A0A7J2RHV4-F1
#
_cell.length_a   1.000
_cell.length_b   1.000
_cell.length_c   1.000
_cell.angle_alpha   90.00
_cell.angle_beta   90.00
_cell.angle_gamma   90.00
#
_symmetry.space_group_name_H-M   'P 1'
#
loop_
_entity.id
_entity.type
_entity.pdbx_description
1 polymer ?
#
loop_
_entity_poly.entity_id
_entity_poly.type
_entity_poly.pdbx_seq_one_letter_code
_entity_poly.pdbx_strand_id
1 'polypeptide(L)'
;MKKVNKFFDKLFNLLPGYIFGLLAFTIGFCGYIIALFLSPEYIMWEKSISVLAGKTGGIYVRLGIIISSSFSIPFIIYLGRAIQ
;
A
#
# COMPACT_ATOMS: atom_id res chain seq x y z
N MET A 1 17.84 -12.67 16.18
CA MET A 1 18.35 -13.29 14.93
C MET A 1 19.29 -12.32 14.22
N LYS A 2 20.62 -12.53 14.28
CA LYS A 2 21.63 -11.64 13.67
C LYS A 2 22.03 -12.09 12.25
N LYS A 3 21.07 -12.17 11.32
CA LYS A 3 21.36 -12.03 9.88
C LYS A 3 20.62 -10.79 9.40
N VAL A 4 21.17 -9.66 9.80
CA VAL A 4 20.65 -8.37 9.36
C VAL A 4 21.02 -8.25 7.88
N ASN A 5 20.02 -8.35 7.00
CA ASN A 5 20.21 -8.24 5.56
C ASN A 5 20.84 -6.87 5.26
N LYS A 6 22.12 -6.87 4.83
CA LYS A 6 22.89 -5.66 4.48
C LYS A 6 22.15 -4.72 3.52
N PHE A 7 21.24 -5.26 2.71
CA PHE A 7 20.38 -4.49 1.81
C PHE A 7 19.41 -3.58 2.56
N PHE A 8 18.60 -4.13 3.47
CA PHE A 8 17.62 -3.36 4.24
C PHE A 8 18.29 -2.38 5.20
N ASP A 9 19.49 -2.70 5.71
CA ASP A 9 20.26 -1.77 6.54
C ASP A 9 20.70 -0.53 5.76
N LYS A 10 21.24 -0.73 4.55
CA LYS A 10 21.57 0.38 3.65
C LYS A 10 20.34 1.18 3.27
N LEU A 11 19.22 0.50 3.00
CA LEU A 11 17.96 1.15 2.63
C LEU A 11 17.41 2.01 3.76
N PHE A 12 17.36 1.48 4.99
CA PHE A 12 16.84 2.21 6.16
C PHE A 12 17.79 3.29 6.70
N ASN A 13 19.09 3.19 6.41
CA ASN A 13 20.03 4.28 6.66
C ASN A 13 19.83 5.47 5.71
N LEU A 14 19.28 5.23 4.52
CA LEU A 14 19.06 6.26 3.50
C LEU A 14 17.68 6.91 3.65
N LEU A 15 16.64 6.10 3.92
CA LEU A 15 15.29 6.57 4.18
C LEU A 15 14.72 5.92 5.44
N PRO A 16 14.19 6.72 6.39
CA PRO A 16 13.49 6.19 7.55
C PRO A 16 12.37 5.21 7.15
N GLY A 17 12.30 4.07 7.81
CA GLY A 17 11.38 2.99 7.45
C GLY A 17 9.90 3.37 7.48
N TYR A 18 9.50 4.33 8.33
CA TYR A 18 8.13 4.84 8.41
C TYR A 18 7.67 5.52 7.10
N ILE A 19 8.59 6.04 6.29
CA ILE A 19 8.27 6.68 5.00
C ILE A 19 7.65 5.65 4.04
N PHE A 20 8.12 4.41 4.06
CA PHE A 20 7.55 3.34 3.25
C PHE A 20 6.11 3.02 3.66
N GLY A 21 5.78 3.12 4.95
CA GLY A 21 4.41 2.96 5.44
C GLY A 21 3.49 4.08 4.96
N LEU A 22 3.96 5.33 5.04
CA LEU A 22 3.23 6.49 4.52
C LEU A 22 3.03 6.40 3.00
N LEU A 23 4.05 5.99 2.24
CA LEU A 23 3.95 5.79 0.80
C LEU A 23 2.96 4.68 0.45
N ALA A 24 3.03 3.53 1.16
CA ALA A 24 2.09 2.43 0.96
C ALA A 24 0.65 2.88 1.18
N PHE A 25 0.39 3.56 2.29
CA PHE A 25 -0.94 4.10 2.60
C PHE A 25 -1.41 5.10 1.54
N THR A 26 -0.56 6.09 1.21
CA THR A 26 -0.93 7.17 0.29
C THR A 26 -1.24 6.63 -1.11
N ILE A 27 -0.41 5.74 -1.64
CA ILE A 27 -0.60 5.17 -2.99
C ILE A 27 -1.84 4.27 -3.03
N GLY A 28 -2.02 3.42 -2.00
CA GLY A 28 -3.21 2.56 -1.91
C GLY A 28 -4.49 3.39 -1.83
N PHE A 29 -4.51 4.41 -0.97
CA PHE A 29 -5.65 5.30 -0.79
C PHE A 29 -5.97 6.11 -2.06
N CYS A 30 -4.95 6.66 -2.73
CA CYS A 30 -5.14 7.34 -4.01
C CYS A 30 -5.74 6.40 -5.07
N GLY A 31 -5.32 5.14 -5.14
CA GLY A 31 -5.89 4.15 -6.05
C GLY A 31 -7.39 3.95 -5.82
N TYR A 32 -7.83 3.89 -4.57
CA TYR A 32 -9.25 3.82 -4.22
C TYR A 32 -10.01 5.10 -4.59
N ILE A 33 -9.46 6.28 -4.29
CA ILE A 33 -10.09 7.56 -4.65
C ILE A 33 -10.33 7.65 -6.16
N ILE A 34 -9.29 7.37 -6.96
CA ILE A 34 -9.39 7.40 -8.43
C ILE A 34 -10.44 6.39 -8.92
N ALA A 35 -10.47 5.19 -8.34
CA ALA A 35 -11.46 4.19 -8.68
C ALA A 35 -12.90 4.63 -8.38
N LEU A 36 -13.12 5.30 -7.25
CA LEU A 36 -14.42 5.84 -6.86
C LEU A 36 -14.88 6.92 -7.84
N PHE A 37 -14.00 7.85 -8.22
CA PHE A 37 -14.32 8.88 -9.21
C PHE A 37 -14.71 8.31 -10.58
N LEU A 38 -14.09 7.19 -10.96
CA LEU A 38 -14.33 6.53 -12.25
C LEU A 38 -15.42 5.46 -12.21
N SER A 39 -16.11 5.28 -11.09
CA SER A 39 -17.21 4.33 -10.95
C SER A 39 -18.36 4.96 -10.17
N PRO A 40 -19.04 5.97 -10.75
CA PRO A 40 -20.17 6.66 -10.10
C PRO A 40 -21.34 5.72 -9.75
N GLU A 41 -21.44 4.56 -10.41
CA GLU A 41 -22.43 3.51 -10.11
C GLU A 41 -22.12 2.68 -8.85
N TYR A 42 -20.95 2.89 -8.23
CA TYR A 42 -20.56 2.23 -7.00
C TYR A 42 -20.97 3.06 -5.78
N ILE A 43 -21.81 2.47 -4.93
CA ILE A 43 -22.27 3.07 -3.67
C ILE A 43 -21.55 2.35 -2.53
N MET A 44 -20.62 3.06 -1.87
CA MET A 44 -19.72 2.48 -0.87
C MET A 44 -20.44 1.92 0.37
N TRP A 45 -21.60 2.48 0.72
CA TRP A 45 -22.41 2.07 1.87
C TRP A 45 -23.25 0.81 1.59
N GLU A 46 -23.47 0.46 0.33
CA GLU A 46 -24.31 -0.68 -0.07
C GLU A 46 -23.50 -1.87 -0.57
N LYS A 47 -22.32 -1.60 -1.16
CA LYS A 47 -21.53 -2.61 -1.87
C LYS A 47 -20.12 -2.71 -1.28
N SER A 48 -19.62 -3.93 -1.14
CA SER A 48 -18.25 -4.15 -0.69
C SER A 48 -17.22 -3.57 -1.67
N ILE A 49 -16.05 -3.18 -1.14
CA ILE A 49 -14.94 -2.63 -1.93
C ILE A 49 -14.48 -3.60 -3.04
N SER A 50 -14.70 -4.91 -2.85
CA SER A 50 -14.41 -5.93 -3.87
C SER A 50 -15.25 -5.77 -5.14
N VAL A 51 -16.46 -5.21 -5.03
CA VAL A 51 -17.32 -4.92 -6.19
C VAL A 51 -16.72 -3.79 -7.02
N LEU A 52 -16.12 -2.78 -6.38
CA LEU A 52 -15.43 -1.68 -7.07
C LEU A 52 -14.28 -2.19 -7.95
N ALA A 53 -13.58 -3.23 -7.51
CA ALA A 53 -12.49 -3.86 -8.27
C ALA A 53 -12.95 -4.59 -9.57
N GLY A 54 -14.26 -4.82 -9.72
CA GLY A 54 -14.88 -5.38 -10.92
C GLY A 54 -15.53 -4.35 -11.85
N LYS A 55 -15.49 -3.06 -11.50
CA LYS A 55 -16.06 -1.95 -12.27
C LYS A 55 -14.99 -1.21 -13.08
N THR A 56 -15.42 -0.19 -13.81
CA THR A 56 -14.60 0.64 -14.71
C THR A 56 -13.38 1.23 -14.02
N GLY A 57 -13.52 1.63 -12.74
CA GLY A 57 -12.43 2.13 -11.90
C GLY A 57 -11.59 1.04 -11.23
N GLY A 58 -11.98 -0.23 -11.34
CA GLY A 58 -11.38 -1.35 -10.61
C GLY A 58 -9.91 -1.61 -10.92
N ILE A 59 -9.43 -1.19 -12.09
CA ILE A 59 -8.00 -1.28 -12.44
C ILE A 59 -7.13 -0.42 -11.51
N TYR A 60 -7.61 0.76 -11.11
CA TYR A 60 -6.89 1.67 -10.22
C TYR A 60 -6.84 1.13 -8.78
N VAL A 61 -7.89 0.42 -8.35
CA VAL A 61 -7.86 -0.35 -7.09
C VAL A 61 -6.75 -1.39 -7.14
N ARG A 62 -6.72 -2.22 -8.19
CA ARG A 62 -5.73 -3.30 -8.32
C ARG A 62 -4.30 -2.75 -8.38
N LEU A 63 -4.07 -1.71 -9.18
CA LEU A 63 -2.75 -1.07 -9.29
C LEU A 63 -2.33 -0.42 -7.96
N GLY A 64 -3.23 0.30 -7.30
CA GLY A 64 -2.97 0.89 -5.99
C GLY A 64 -2.60 -0.17 -4.95
N ILE A 65 -3.29 -1.31 -4.93
CA ILE A 65 -2.97 -2.44 -4.03
C ILE A 65 -1.61 -3.05 -4.36
N ILE A 66 -1.30 -3.30 -5.63
CA ILE A 66 -0.01 -3.91 -6.03
C ILE A 66 1.16 -3.01 -5.63
N ILE A 67 1.06 -1.71 -5.94
CA ILE A 67 2.12 -0.75 -5.66
C ILE A 67 2.24 -0.52 -4.15
N SER A 68 1.12 -0.30 -3.44
CA SER A 68 1.14 -0.12 -1.99
C SER A 68 1.73 -1.34 -1.27
N SER A 69 1.35 -2.55 -1.68
CA SER A 69 1.85 -3.79 -1.10
C SER A 69 3.37 -3.96 -1.28
N SER A 70 3.91 -3.47 -2.40
CA SER A 70 5.37 -3.45 -2.64
C SER A 70 6.11 -2.56 -1.65
N PHE A 71 5.52 -1.41 -1.26
CA PHE A 71 6.05 -0.52 -0.23
C PHE A 71 5.75 -0.99 1.20
N SER A 72 4.69 -1.78 1.42
CA SER A 72 4.38 -2.35 2.73
C SER A 72 5.43 -3.36 3.19
N ILE A 73 6.09 -4.08 2.29
CA ILE A 73 7.15 -5.05 2.64
C ILE A 73 8.29 -4.41 3.42
N PRO A 74 9.00 -3.37 2.91
CA PRO A 74 10.06 -2.72 3.67
C PRO A 74 9.53 -2.07 4.96
N PHE A 75 8.29 -1.54 4.97
CA PHE A 75 7.68 -1.00 6.19
C PHE A 75 7.49 -2.08 7.28
N ILE A 76 6.95 -3.25 6.94
CA ILE A 76 6.75 -4.36 7.89
C ILE A 76 8.09 -4.84 8.45
N ILE A 77 9.11 -4.94 7.59
CA ILE A 77 10.46 -5.33 8.02
C ILE A 77 11.03 -4.30 9.00
N TYR A 78 10.83 -3.01 8.75
CA TYR A 78 11.23 -1.96 9.68
C TYR A 78 10.49 -2.05 11.01
N LEU A 79 9.17 -2.24 10.98
CA LEU A 79 8.33 -2.35 12.17
C LEU A 79 8.73 -3.56 13.03
N GLY A 80 8.97 -4.71 12.41
CA GLY A 80 9.45 -5.90 13.11
C GLY A 80 10.83 -5.74 13.76
N ARG A 81 11.68 -4.84 13.23
CA ARG A 81 12.97 -4.49 13.84
C ARG A 81 12.84 -3.47 14.97
N ALA A 82 11.88 -2.55 14.88
CA ALA A 82 11.65 -1.53 15.90
C ALA A 82 11.02 -2.10 17.19
N ILE A 83 10.31 -3.24 17.07
CA ILE A 83 9.66 -3.93 18.18
C ILE A 83 10.59 -4.93 18.89
N GLN A 84 11.67 -5.37 18.22
CA GLN A 84 12.70 -6.25 18.80
C GLN A 84 13.71 -5.47 19.64
#